data_AF-A0A506Y441-F1
#
_entry.id   AF-A0A506Y441-F1
#
_cell.length_a   1.000
_cell.length_b   1.000
_cell.length_c   1.000
_cell.angle_alpha   90.00
_cell.angle_beta   90.00
_cell.angle_gamma   90.00
#
_symmetry.space_group_name_H-M   'P 1'
#
loop_
_entity.id
_entity.type
_entity.pdbx_description
1 polymer ?
#
loop_
_entity_poly.entity_id
_entity_poly.type
_entity_poly.pdbx_seq_one_letter_code
_entity_poly.pdbx_strand_id
1 'polypeptide(L)' 'MAATIAQLEERLRLATRVHEQLSGWHRDPPRLDPGDWSGPASAMQERTAERMRDQLRSATEAAHELVEHATIELVAARG' A
#
# COMPACT_ATOMS: atom_id res chain seq x y z
N MET A 1 28.02 -2.97 -4.68
CA MET A 1 27.73 -2.62 -6.10
C MET A 1 26.78 -1.45 -6.08
N ALA A 2 27.16 -0.28 -6.62
CA ALA A 2 26.24 0.84 -6.77
C ALA A 2 25.17 0.47 -7.81
N ALA A 3 23.89 0.64 -7.49
CA ALA A 3 22.82 0.53 -8.47
C ALA A 3 22.97 1.65 -9.50
N THR A 4 22.68 1.36 -10.77
CA THR A 4 22.71 2.40 -11.81
C THR A 4 21.53 3.35 -11.64
N ILE A 5 21.64 4.59 -12.13
CA ILE A 5 20.53 5.57 -12.07
C ILE A 5 19.23 4.98 -12.67
N ALA A 6 19.33 4.26 -13.79
CA ALA A 6 18.19 3.59 -14.41
C ALA A 6 17.52 2.53 -13.49
N GLN A 7 18.32 1.80 -12.69
CA GLN A 7 17.79 0.85 -11.71
C GLN A 7 17.07 1.57 -10.55
N LEU A 8 17.58 2.72 -10.12
CA LEU A 8 16.96 3.53 -9.07
C LEU A 8 15.64 4.16 -9.55
N GLU A 9 15.60 4.64 -10.79
CA GLU A 9 14.39 5.16 -11.43
C GLU A 9 13.30 4.08 -11.55
N GLU A 10 13.66 2.86 -11.95
CA GLU A 10 12.72 1.74 -12.03
C GLU A 10 12.19 1.34 -10.65
N ARG A 11 13.05 1.34 -9.62
CA ARG A 11 12.64 1.10 -8.23
C ARG A 11 11.64 2.16 -7.76
N LEU A 12 11.90 3.44 -8.02
CA LEU A 12 10.99 4.53 -7.68
C LEU A 12 9.64 4.39 -8.40
N ARG A 13 9.66 4.03 -9.69
CA ARG A 13 8.45 3.80 -10.48
C ARG A 13 7.59 2.67 -9.90
N LEU A 14 8.22 1.55 -9.53
CA LEU A 14 7.52 0.41 -8.92
C LEU A 14 6.96 0.76 -7.54
N ALA A 15 7.75 1.43 -6.69
CA ALA A 15 7.30 1.87 -5.36
C ALA A 15 6.08 2.82 -5.46
N THR A 16 6.14 3.78 -6.39
CA THR A 16 5.04 4.74 -6.62
C THR A 16 3.78 4.03 -7.08
N ARG A 17 3.89 3.10 -8.04
CA ARG A 17 2.74 2.32 -8.53
C ARG A 17 2.09 1.51 -7.41
N VAL A 18 2.88 0.87 -6.55
CA VAL A 18 2.36 0.10 -5.41
C VAL A 18 1.64 1.02 -4.42
N HIS A 19 2.24 2.17 -4.10
CA HIS A 19 1.62 3.15 -3.21
C HIS A 19 0.30 3.69 -3.77
N GLU A 20 0.23 3.99 -5.07
CA GLU A 20 -1.00 4.43 -5.75
C GLU A 20 -2.09 3.34 -5.70
N GLN A 21 -1.74 2.08 -5.95
CA GLN A 21 -2.69 0.97 -5.89
C GLN A 21 -3.26 0.78 -4.47
N LEU A 22 -2.39 0.78 -3.45
CA LEU A 22 -2.81 0.63 -2.06
C LEU A 22 -3.64 1.83 -1.58
N SER A 23 -3.26 3.05 -1.96
CA SER A 23 -4.03 4.26 -1.68
C SER A 23 -5.41 4.24 -2.34
N GLY A 24 -5.50 3.68 -3.56
CA GLY A 24 -6.76 3.46 -4.26
C GLY A 24 -7.69 2.54 -3.47
N TRP A 25 -7.18 1.42 -2.98
CA TRP A 25 -7.95 0.49 -2.13
C TRP A 25 -8.29 1.08 -0.76
N HIS A 26 -7.45 1.94 -0.20
CA HIS A 26 -7.75 2.62 1.07
C HIS A 26 -8.92 3.62 0.90
N ARG A 27 -8.98 4.29 -0.25
CA ARG A 27 -10.04 5.26 -0.57
C ARG A 27 -11.35 4.59 -0.96
N ASP A 28 -11.28 3.53 -1.76
CA ASP A 28 -12.44 2.75 -2.21
C ASP A 28 -12.17 1.26 -1.96
N PRO A 29 -12.41 0.77 -0.72
CA PRO A 29 -12.15 -0.61 -0.38
C PRO A 29 -13.10 -1.54 -1.17
N PRO A 30 -12.61 -2.71 -1.60
CA PRO A 30 -13.45 -3.66 -2.33
C PRO A 30 -14.71 -4.00 -1.52
N ARG A 31 -15.87 -3.87 -2.17
CA ARG A 31 -17.16 -4.15 -1.54
C ARG A 31 -17.21 -5.62 -1.13
N LEU A 32 -17.42 -5.86 0.17
CA LEU A 32 -17.80 -7.16 0.68
C LEU A 32 -19.31 -7.30 0.49
N ASP A 33 -19.76 -8.34 -0.20
CA ASP A 33 -21.18 -8.57 -0.48
C ASP A 33 -21.93 -8.88 0.84
N PRO A 34 -22.87 -8.02 1.28
CA PRO A 34 -23.51 -8.15 2.58
C PRO A 34 -24.65 -9.17 2.60
N GLY A 35 -24.88 -9.89 1.50
CA GLY A 35 -26.11 -10.62 1.19
C GLY A 35 -26.60 -11.70 2.17
N ASP A 36 -25.87 -12.05 3.23
CA ASP A 36 -26.27 -13.15 4.13
C ASP A 36 -25.98 -12.90 5.63
N TRP A 37 -25.62 -11.68 6.03
CA TRP A 37 -24.94 -11.49 7.31
C TRP A 37 -25.94 -11.16 8.42
N SER A 38 -26.47 -12.19 9.10
CA SER A 38 -27.27 -12.03 10.32
C SER A 38 -26.61 -12.65 11.55
N GLY A 39 -26.81 -12.02 12.72
CA GLY A 39 -26.35 -12.55 14.01
C GLY A 39 -24.83 -12.46 14.27
N PRO A 40 -24.26 -13.35 15.10
CA PRO A 40 -22.84 -13.32 15.51
C PRO A 40 -21.82 -13.33 14.35
N ALA A 41 -22.22 -13.77 13.16
CA ALA A 41 -21.39 -13.77 11.95
C ALA A 41 -21.02 -12.34 11.50
N SER A 42 -21.95 -11.38 11.62
CA SER A 42 -21.69 -9.99 11.24
C SER A 42 -20.67 -9.32 12.16
N ALA A 43 -20.71 -9.62 13.47
CA ALA A 43 -19.74 -9.09 14.44
C ALA A 43 -18.31 -9.62 14.22
N MET A 44 -18.18 -10.90 13.82
CA MET A 44 -16.89 -11.49 13.46
C MET A 44 -16.33 -10.90 12.17
N GLN A 45 -17.20 -10.60 11.20
CA GLN A 45 -16.80 -10.00 9.94
C GLN A 45 -16.48 -8.51 10.06
N GLU A 46 -17.17 -7.74 10.91
CA GLU A 46 -16.78 -6.34 11.16
C GLU A 46 -15.36 -6.27 11.74
N ARG A 47 -15.02 -7.15 12.70
CA ARG A 47 -13.64 -7.27 13.22
C ARG A 47 -12.65 -7.69 12.14
N THR A 48 -13.06 -8.55 11.21
CA THR A 48 -12.22 -8.96 10.08
C THR A 48 -12.00 -7.79 9.13
N ALA A 49 -13.05 -7.01 8.82
CA ALA A 49 -12.97 -5.83 7.98
C ALA A 49 -12.11 -4.74 8.63
N GLU A 50 -12.25 -4.51 9.92
CA GLU A 50 -11.40 -3.58 10.68
C GLU A 50 -9.93 -3.99 10.63
N ARG A 51 -9.63 -5.28 10.86
CA ARG A 51 -8.27 -5.81 10.72
C ARG A 51 -7.72 -5.64 9.29
N MET A 52 -8.54 -5.86 8.27
CA MET A 52 -8.14 -5.65 6.88
C MET A 52 -7.85 -4.17 6.59
N ARG A 53 -8.66 -3.24 7.12
CA ARG A 53 -8.41 -1.80 7.02
C ARG A 53 -7.09 -1.42 7.71
N ASP A 54 -6.80 -2.00 8.87
CA ASP A 54 -5.54 -1.77 9.59
C ASP A 54 -4.32 -2.27 8.81
N GLN A 55 -4.41 -3.49 8.27
CA GLN A 55 -3.36 -4.06 7.42
C GLN A 55 -3.14 -3.22 6.17
N LEU A 56 -4.21 -2.75 5.54
CA LEU A 56 -4.13 -1.90 4.34
C LEU A 56 -3.50 -0.55 4.63
N ARG A 57 -3.85 0.07 5.76
CA ARG A 57 -3.23 1.31 6.24
C ARG A 57 -1.74 1.12 6.47
N SER A 58 -1.35 0.09 7.23
CA SER A 58 0.05 -0.22 7.50
C SER A 58 0.85 -0.50 6.21
N ALA A 59 0.25 -1.22 5.25
CA ALA A 59 0.88 -1.46 3.95
C ALA A 59 1.04 -0.17 3.12
N THR A 60 0.08 0.74 3.20
CA THR A 60 0.12 2.03 2.50
C THR A 60 1.21 2.93 3.06
N GLU A 61 1.36 2.97 4.39
CA GLU A 61 2.43 3.69 5.09
C GLU A 61 3.81 3.14 4.71
N ALA A 62 4.00 1.82 4.77
CA ALA A 62 5.26 1.19 4.36
C ALA A 62 5.59 1.46 2.88
N ALA A 63 4.59 1.46 1.99
CA ALA A 63 4.78 1.80 0.59
C ALA A 63 5.18 3.28 0.39
N HIS A 64 4.66 4.18 1.24
CA HIS A 64 5.05 5.59 1.24
C HIS A 64 6.53 5.77 1.63
N GLU A 65 6.96 5.13 2.72
CA GLU A 65 8.36 5.13 3.16
C GLU A 65 9.31 4.62 2.06
N LEU A 66 8.91 3.58 1.33
CA LEU A 66 9.70 3.06 0.20
C LEU A 66 9.84 4.07 -0.95
N VAL A 67 8.81 4.87 -1.24
CA VAL A 67 8.87 5.95 -2.22
C VAL A 67 9.82 7.05 -1.77
N GLU A 68 9.73 7.46 -0.50
CA GLU A 68 10.62 8.47 0.08
C GLU A 68 12.09 8.02 0.01
N HIS A 69 12.38 6.80 0.44
CA HIS A 69 13.73 6.23 0.38
C HIS A 69 14.25 6.13 -1.07
N ALA A 70 13.45 5.60 -2.00
CA ALA A 70 13.85 5.50 -3.41
C ALA A 70 14.10 6.89 -4.03
N THR A 71 13.35 7.90 -3.61
CA THR A 71 13.55 9.29 -4.05
C THR A 71 14.87 9.85 -3.53
N ILE A 72 15.17 9.66 -2.24
CA ILE A 72 16.43 10.11 -1.62
C ILE A 72 17.63 9.42 -2.29
N GLU A 73 17.56 8.10 -2.51
CA GLU A 73 18.61 7.33 -3.21
C GLU A 73 18.87 7.89 -4.62
N LEU A 74 17.80 8.21 -5.37
CA LEU A 74 17.93 8.74 -6.73
C LEU A 74 18.50 10.16 -6.74
N VAL A 75 18.10 11.02 -5.81
CA VAL A 75 18.65 12.38 -5.68
C VAL A 75 20.13 12.31 -5.34
N ALA A 76 20.53 11.46 -4.39
CA ALA A 76 21.92 11.27 -4.00
C ALA A 76 22.79 10.70 -5.13
N ALA A 77 22.24 9.87 -6.03
CA ALA A 77 22.98 9.33 -7.17
C ALA A 77 23.14 10.33 -8.33
N ARG A 78 22.37 11.43 -8.34
CA ARG A 78 22.40 12.47 -9.38
C ARG A 78 23.20 13.71 -9.00
N GLY A 79 23.38 13.98 -7.71
CA GLY A 79 24.19 15.06 -7.15
C GLY A 79 25.65 14.66 -6.96
#